data_AF-X1MAC8-F1
#
_entry.id   AF-X1MAC8-F1
#
_cell.length_a   1.000
_cell.length_b   1.000
_cell.length_c   1.000
_cell.angle_alpha   90.00
_cell.angle_beta   90.00
_cell.angle_gamma   90.00
#
_symmetry.space_group_name_H-M   'P 1'
#
loop_
_entity.id
_entity.type
_entity.pdbx_description
1 polymer ?
#
loop_
_entity_poly.entity_id
_entity_poly.type
_entity_poly.pdbx_seq_one_letter_code
_entity_poly.pdbx_strand_id
1 'polypeptide(L)'
;MGELHLSITREKLKEKFDVDIDILVPDVAYKETIRKDAKAEYKYKKQSGGRGQYGHVLIEINSLDSGAGFEFKNSIFGIFNG
;
A
#
# COMPACT_ATOMS: atom_id res chain seq x y z
N MET A 1 24.34 -6.91 -20.58
CA MET A 1 23.67 -5.68 -21.04
C MET A 1 23.38 -4.77 -19.85
N GLY A 2 24.39 -4.47 -19.04
CA GLY A 2 24.24 -3.68 -17.81
C GLY A 2 25.50 -2.85 -17.63
N GLU A 3 25.39 -1.76 -16.88
CA GLU A 3 26.43 -0.77 -16.51
C GLU A 3 27.34 -0.25 -17.66
N LEU A 4 28.16 -1.09 -18.29
CA LEU A 4 28.95 -0.75 -19.49
C LEU A 4 28.09 -0.17 -20.63
N HIS A 5 26.87 -0.70 -20.81
CA HIS A 5 25.97 -0.16 -21.84
C HIS A 5 25.47 1.25 -21.49
N LEU A 6 25.26 1.53 -20.20
CA LEU A 6 24.82 2.83 -19.70
C LEU A 6 25.95 3.86 -19.79
N SER A 7 27.18 3.48 -19.47
CA SER A 7 28.34 4.38 -19.59
C SER A 7 28.63 4.79 -21.03
N ILE A 8 28.60 3.84 -21.99
CA ILE A 8 28.79 4.14 -23.41
C ILE A 8 27.65 5.04 -23.94
N THR A 9 26.42 4.84 -23.47
CA THR A 9 25.28 5.67 -23.89
C THR A 9 25.39 7.09 -23.34
N ARG A 10 25.80 7.24 -22.08
CA ARG A 10 26.09 8.55 -21.46
C ARG A 10 27.18 9.29 -22.23
N GLU A 11 28.27 8.60 -22.57
CA GLU A 11 29.41 9.20 -23.29
C GLU A 11 28.99 9.68 -24.69
N LYS A 12 28.20 8.89 -25.42
CA LYS A 12 27.64 9.30 -26.72
C LYS A 12 26.70 10.51 -26.62
N LEU A 13 25.93 10.62 -25.54
CA LEU A 13 25.01 11.75 -25.32
C LEU A 13 25.79 13.03 -25.00
N LYS A 14 26.85 12.91 -24.20
CA LYS A 14 27.76 14.01 -23.89
C LYS A 14 28.48 14.52 -25.13
N GLU A 15 29.05 13.64 -25.95
CA GLU A 15 29.82 14.04 -27.14
C GLU A 15 28.95 14.61 -28.26
N LYS A 16 27.76 14.05 -28.49
CA LYS A 16 26.92 14.44 -29.64
C LYS A 16 25.94 15.56 -29.35
N PHE A 17 25.51 15.71 -28.10
CA PHE A 17 24.42 16.61 -27.74
C PHE A 17 24.79 17.56 -26.59
N ASP A 18 26.01 17.49 -26.05
CA ASP A 18 26.46 18.27 -24.89
C ASP A 18 25.53 18.15 -23.66
N VAL A 19 24.85 17.00 -23.55
CA VAL A 19 23.93 16.71 -22.44
C VAL A 19 24.63 15.81 -21.43
N ASP A 20 24.79 16.30 -20.20
CA ASP A 20 25.18 15.47 -19.07
C ASP A 20 23.94 14.90 -18.37
N ILE A 21 24.02 13.62 -18.02
CA ILE A 21 22.88 12.86 -17.48
C ILE A 21 23.34 12.11 -16.24
N ASP A 22 22.57 12.25 -15.17
CA ASP A 22 22.78 11.52 -13.93
C ASP A 22 22.10 10.15 -13.99
N ILE A 23 22.85 9.13 -13.60
CA ILE A 23 22.33 7.78 -13.43
C ILE A 23 22.03 7.61 -11.94
N LEU A 24 20.76 7.36 -11.64
CA LEU A 24 20.30 7.09 -10.28
C LEU A 24 19.97 5.61 -10.14
N VAL A 25 20.15 5.09 -8.92
CA VAL A 25 19.69 3.75 -8.57
C VAL A 25 18.15 3.78 -8.60
N PRO A 26 17.49 2.82 -9.27
CA PRO A 26 16.03 2.79 -9.32
C PRO A 26 15.46 2.55 -7.93
N ASP A 27 14.42 3.32 -7.58
CA ASP A 27 13.68 3.10 -6.34
C ASP A 27 12.92 1.77 -6.40
N VAL A 28 12.98 1.03 -5.30
CA VAL A 28 12.25 -0.23 -5.16
C VAL A 28 10.91 0.05 -4.50
N ALA A 29 9.83 -0.29 -5.20
CA ALA A 29 8.46 -0.19 -4.66
C ALA A 29 8.20 -1.30 -3.64
N TYR A 30 8.66 -1.09 -2.41
CA TYR A 30 8.39 -2.01 -1.30
C TYR A 30 6.89 -2.06 -0.98
N LYS A 31 6.42 -3.26 -0.64
CA LYS A 31 5.05 -3.52 -0.19
C LYS A 31 5.09 -4.16 1.18
N GLU A 32 4.13 -3.81 2.02
CA GLU A 32 3.97 -4.36 3.37
C GLU A 32 2.86 -5.39 3.40
N THR A 33 3.03 -6.45 4.19
CA THR A 33 1.99 -7.45 4.47
C THR A 33 2.13 -7.98 5.89
N ILE A 34 1.01 -8.38 6.49
CA ILE A 34 1.01 -9.05 7.79
C ILE A 34 1.52 -10.50 7.67
N ARG A 35 2.09 -11.04 8.75
CA ARG A 35 2.56 -12.44 8.80
C ARG A 35 1.67 -13.38 9.60
N LYS A 36 0.82 -12.82 10.45
CA LYS A 36 -0.04 -13.56 11.37
C LYS A 36 -1.42 -12.94 11.35
N ASP A 37 -2.42 -13.78 11.51
CA ASP A 37 -3.81 -13.37 11.61
C ASP A 37 -4.02 -12.58 12.90
N ALA A 38 -4.87 -11.56 12.83
CA ALA A 38 -5.13 -10.64 13.93
C ALA A 38 -6.60 -10.26 14.00
N LYS A 39 -7.09 -10.05 15.22
CA LYS A 39 -8.44 -9.55 15.50
C LYS A 39 -8.33 -8.20 16.19
N ALA A 40 -9.11 -7.23 15.73
CA ALA A 40 -9.13 -5.88 16.26
C ALA A 40 -10.57 -5.41 16.51
N GLU A 41 -10.78 -4.75 17.64
CA GLU A 41 -12.05 -4.13 18.01
C GLU A 41 -11.82 -2.62 18.13
N TYR A 42 -12.61 -1.84 17.40
CA TYR A 42 -12.50 -0.39 17.38
C TYR A 42 -13.85 0.27 17.62
N LYS A 43 -13.88 1.15 18.63
CA LYS A 43 -15.06 1.92 19.02
C LYS A 43 -14.82 3.41 18.81
N TYR A 44 -15.52 3.98 17.84
CA TYR A 44 -15.59 5.41 17.63
C TYR A 44 -16.79 5.99 18.37
N LYS A 45 -16.55 6.84 19.37
CA LYS A 45 -17.61 7.58 20.07
C LYS A 45 -17.22 9.04 20.15
N LYS A 46 -17.77 9.88 19.27
CA LYS A 46 -17.59 11.33 19.30
C LYS A 46 -18.93 12.03 19.42
N GLN A 47 -19.09 12.81 20.48
CA GLN A 47 -20.29 13.61 20.73
C GLN A 47 -19.87 15.00 21.18
N SER A 48 -20.10 16.00 20.34
CA SER A 48 -19.89 17.42 20.65
C SER A 48 -21.23 18.15 20.52
N GLY A 49 -21.96 18.27 21.62
CA GLY A 49 -23.10 19.19 21.75
C GLY A 49 -24.33 18.96 20.86
N GLY A 50 -24.49 17.78 20.24
CA GLY A 50 -25.63 17.47 19.34
C GLY A 50 -25.71 15.97 19.00
N ARG A 51 -26.33 15.60 17.86
CA ARG A 51 -26.35 14.22 17.33
C ARG A 51 -24.92 13.66 17.26
N GLY A 52 -24.63 12.66 18.09
CA GLY A 52 -23.30 12.03 18.18
C GLY A 52 -23.03 11.04 17.05
N GLN A 53 -21.76 10.78 16.78
CA GLN A 53 -21.31 9.68 15.93
C GLN A 53 -20.90 8.51 16.81
N TYR A 54 -21.49 7.35 16.53
CA TYR A 54 -21.16 6.09 17.18
C TYR A 54 -20.88 5.03 16.12
N GLY A 55 -19.72 4.40 16.22
CA GLY A 55 -19.35 3.25 15.41
C GLY A 55 -18.64 2.24 16.29
N HIS A 56 -19.00 0.97 16.15
CA HIS A 56 -18.29 -0.13 16.78
C HIS A 56 -18.04 -1.20 15.74
N VAL A 57 -16.77 -1.54 15.52
CA VAL A 57 -16.36 -2.46 14.45
C VAL A 57 -15.43 -3.50 15.05
N LEU A 58 -15.72 -4.76 14.76
CA LEU A 58 -14.80 -5.87 14.96
C LEU A 58 -14.30 -6.30 13.59
N ILE A 59 -12.98 -6.38 13.42
CA ILE A 59 -12.32 -6.77 12.18
C ILE A 59 -11.42 -7.97 12.47
N GLU A 60 -11.48 -8.95 11.59
CA GLU A 60 -10.53 -10.06 11.52
C GLU A 60 -9.72 -9.89 10.25
N ILE A 61 -8.39 -9.84 10.39
CA ILE A 61 -7.45 -9.66 9.30
C ILE A 61 -6.61 -10.93 9.23
N ASN A 62 -6.67 -11.60 8.08
CA ASN A 62 -5.93 -12.82 7.84
C ASN A 62 -4.86 -12.59 6.78
N SER A 63 -3.70 -13.24 6.94
CA SER A 63 -2.66 -13.23 5.92
C SER A 63 -3.11 -14.06 4.72
N LEU A 64 -2.97 -13.50 3.51
CA LEU A 64 -3.23 -14.22 2.26
C LEU A 64 -1.90 -14.65 1.61
N ASP A 65 -2.01 -15.60 0.67
CA ASP A 65 -0.87 -16.02 -0.14
C ASP A 65 -0.27 -14.86 -0.93
N SER A 66 1.05 -14.93 -1.15
CA SER A 66 1.76 -13.90 -1.92
C SER A 66 1.16 -13.75 -3.32
N GLY A 67 0.72 -12.54 -3.65
CA GLY A 67 0.09 -12.22 -4.94
C GLY A 67 -1.44 -12.32 -4.96
N ALA A 68 -2.08 -12.79 -3.88
CA ALA A 68 -3.55 -12.82 -3.79
C ALA A 68 -4.19 -11.42 -3.70
N GLY A 69 -3.42 -10.40 -3.27
CA GLY A 69 -3.88 -9.01 -3.21
C GLY A 69 -4.70 -8.72 -1.96
N PHE A 70 -5.93 -8.23 -2.13
CA PHE A 70 -6.82 -7.81 -1.04
C PHE A 70 -8.19 -8.44 -1.21
N GLU A 71 -8.71 -9.07 -0.15
CA GLU A 71 -10.04 -9.64 -0.10
C GLU A 71 -10.81 -9.07 1.10
N PHE A 72 -12.05 -8.60 0.87
CA PHE A 72 -12.94 -8.13 1.94
C PHE A 72 -14.16 -9.05 2.03
N LYS A 73 -14.39 -9.61 3.23
CA LYS A 73 -15.58 -10.43 3.53
C LYS A 73 -16.45 -9.71 4.55
N ASN A 74 -17.74 -9.57 4.22
CA ASN A 74 -18.73 -9.05 5.15
C ASN A 74 -19.34 -10.21 5.94
N SER A 75 -19.13 -10.24 7.25
CA SER A 75 -19.69 -11.23 8.18
C SER A 75 -20.67 -10.59 9.17
N ILE A 76 -21.28 -9.45 8.84
CA ILE A 76 -22.29 -8.80 9.67
C ILE A 76 -23.58 -9.64 9.65
N PHE A 77 -23.92 -10.22 10.80
CA PHE A 77 -25.22 -10.86 11.02
C PHE A 77 -26.13 -9.91 11.79
N GLY A 78 -27.36 -9.70 11.31
CA GLY A 78 -28.40 -8.97 12.04
C GLY A 78 -28.56 -7.48 11.72
N ILE A 79 -28.62 -7.10 10.43
CA ILE A 79 -29.42 -5.92 10.08
C ILE A 79 -30.84 -6.25 10.52
N PHE A 80 -31.26 -5.65 11.63
CA PHE A 80 -32.60 -5.76 12.18
C PHE A 80 -33.57 -5.26 11.09
N ASN A 81 -34.16 -6.19 10.34
CA ASN A 81 -35.31 -5.92 9.49
C ASN A 81 -36.50 -5.69 10.42
N GLY A 82 -36.81 -4.42 10.68
CA GLY A 82 -38.12 -3.98 11.14
C GLY A 82 -38.90 -3.45 9.96
#